data_AF-A0A383EPG4-F1
#
_entry.id   AF-A0A383EPG4-F1
#
_cell.length_a   1.000
_cell.length_b   1.000
_cell.length_c   1.000
_cell.angle_alpha   90.00
_cell.angle_beta   90.00
_cell.angle_gamma   90.00
#
_symmetry.space_group_name_H-M   'P 1'
#
loop_
_entity.id
_entity.type
_entity.pdbx_description
1 polymer ?
#
loop_
_entity_poly.entity_id
_entity_poly.type
_entity_poly.pdbx_seq_one_letter_code
_entity_poly.pdbx_strand_id
1 'polypeptide(L)' 'MFDWKTQYREKIISPENAALLVKDNMFIHFGALPSDPWYLAQYIHARSTELNNVVIYGDLMRDMNNWDHISLDNSDNRH' A
#
# COMPACT_ATOMS: atom_id res chain seq x y z
N MET A 1 29.39 14.52 -10.12
CA MET A 1 28.10 14.55 -10.82
C MET A 1 27.28 13.36 -10.30
N PHE A 2 26.08 13.60 -9.78
CA PHE A 2 25.23 12.55 -9.22
C PHE A 2 24.62 11.72 -10.36
N ASP A 3 24.95 10.41 -10.42
CA ASP A 3 24.42 9.50 -11.44
C ASP A 3 23.02 9.01 -11.05
N TRP A 4 22.04 9.90 -11.22
CA TRP A 4 20.64 9.60 -10.94
C TRP A 4 20.07 8.53 -11.89
N LYS A 5 20.65 8.36 -13.08
CA LYS A 5 20.13 7.42 -14.09
C LYS A 5 20.40 5.98 -13.67
N THR A 6 21.61 5.69 -13.19
CA THR A 6 21.95 4.37 -12.67
C THR A 6 21.12 4.04 -11.43
N GLN A 7 21.04 4.96 -10.47
CA GLN A 7 20.22 4.77 -9.27
C GLN A 7 18.73 4.59 -9.57
N TYR A 8 18.20 5.29 -10.57
CA TYR A 8 16.82 5.12 -11.00
C TYR A 8 16.60 3.71 -11.55
N ARG A 9 17.46 3.26 -12.48
CA ARG A 9 17.36 1.92 -13.08
C ARG A 9 17.43 0.80 -12.05
N GLU A 10 18.30 0.92 -11.05
CA GLU A 10 18.45 -0.06 -9.98
C GLU A 10 17.23 -0.15 -9.04
N LYS A 11 16.40 0.90 -9.00
CA LYS A 11 15.18 0.94 -8.16
C LYS A 11 13.91 0.53 -8.89
N ILE A 12 13.97 0.32 -10.21
CA ILE A 12 12.80 -0.14 -10.98
C ILE A 12 12.53 -1.60 -10.62
N ILE A 13 11.38 -1.85 -10.04
CA ILE A 13 10.88 -3.18 -9.68
C ILE A 13 9.43 -3.33 -10.16
N SER A 14 8.97 -4.57 -10.27
CA SER A 14 7.57 -4.83 -10.62
C SER A 14 6.62 -4.46 -9.45
N PRO A 15 5.34 -4.21 -9.71
CA PRO A 15 4.33 -3.96 -8.66
C PRO A 15 4.23 -5.09 -7.63
N GLU A 16 4.39 -6.35 -8.06
CA GLU A 16 4.42 -7.52 -7.19
C GLU A 16 5.57 -7.42 -6.17
N ASN A 17 6.77 -7.13 -6.67
CA ASN A 17 7.96 -6.97 -5.83
C ASN A 17 7.86 -5.73 -4.94
N ALA A 18 7.25 -4.65 -5.42
CA ALA A 18 6.99 -3.46 -4.62
C ALA A 18 6.00 -3.74 -3.48
N ALA A 19 4.95 -4.54 -3.73
CA ALA A 19 4.01 -4.95 -2.70
C ALA A 19 4.68 -5.80 -1.60
N LEU A 20 5.72 -6.57 -1.93
CA LEU A 20 6.52 -7.30 -0.94
C LEU A 20 7.27 -6.39 0.04
N LEU A 21 7.45 -5.10 -0.28
CA LEU A 21 8.08 -4.14 0.63
C LEU A 21 7.16 -3.73 1.78
N VAL A 22 5.84 -3.93 1.65
CA VAL A 22 4.88 -3.75 2.74
C VAL A 22 5.01 -4.90 3.73
N LYS A 23 5.22 -4.57 5.00
CA LYS A 23 5.40 -5.49 6.12
C LYS A 23 4.42 -5.16 7.24
N ASP A 24 4.29 -6.09 8.17
CA ASP A 24 3.48 -5.94 9.37
C ASP A 24 3.78 -4.64 10.12
N ASN A 25 2.76 -4.05 10.74
CA ASN A 25 2.83 -2.82 11.55
C ASN A 25 3.24 -1.55 10.77
N MET A 26 3.20 -1.56 9.44
CA MET A 26 3.47 -0.36 8.65
C MET A 26 2.26 0.59 8.58
N PHE A 27 2.57 1.88 8.59
CA PHE A 27 1.64 2.96 8.26
C PHE A 27 2.04 3.53 6.90
N ILE A 28 1.16 3.40 5.92
CA ILE A 28 1.40 3.78 4.54
C ILE A 28 0.45 4.91 4.17
N HIS A 29 0.98 5.93 3.50
CA HIS A 29 0.18 7.03 2.97
C HIS A 29 0.36 7.08 1.45
N PHE A 30 -0.74 6.88 0.73
CA PHE A 30 -0.80 7.00 -0.72
C PHE A 30 -1.05 8.44 -1.14
N GLY A 31 -0.65 8.74 -2.38
CA GLY A 31 -0.98 10.01 -3.02
C GLY A 31 -2.49 10.20 -3.15
N ALA A 32 -2.90 11.46 -3.20
CA ALA A 32 -4.28 11.87 -3.35
C ALA A 32 -4.76 11.85 -4.81
N LEU A 33 -6.05 11.55 -5.01
CA LEU A 33 -6.76 11.69 -6.30
C LEU A 33 -6.00 11.04 -7.49
N PRO A 34 -5.60 11.72 -8.60
CA PRO A 34 -5.02 11.02 -9.75
C PRO A 34 -3.61 10.48 -9.47
N SER A 35 -3.03 10.80 -8.30
CA SER A 35 -1.73 10.27 -7.86
C SER A 35 -1.86 9.02 -6.98
N ASP A 36 -3.08 8.53 -6.73
CA ASP A 36 -3.30 7.27 -6.04
C ASP A 36 -2.66 6.12 -6.84
N PRO A 37 -1.73 5.35 -6.26
CA PRO A 37 -1.10 4.22 -6.91
C PRO A 37 -2.04 3.01 -6.95
N TRP A 38 -3.22 3.17 -7.56
CA TRP A 38 -4.29 2.16 -7.64
C TRP A 38 -3.77 0.79 -8.07
N TYR A 39 -2.84 0.78 -9.04
CA TYR A 39 -2.27 -0.45 -9.57
C TYR A 39 -1.43 -1.18 -8.52
N LEU A 40 -0.60 -0.48 -7.74
CA LEU A 40 0.17 -1.07 -6.63
C LEU A 40 -0.73 -1.49 -5.47
N ALA A 41 -1.78 -0.71 -5.19
CA ALA A 41 -2.73 -0.99 -4.12
C ALA A 41 -3.39 -2.37 -4.29
N GLN A 42 -3.71 -2.77 -5.52
CA GLN A 42 -4.27 -4.11 -5.81
C GLN A 42 -3.32 -5.25 -5.42
N TYR A 43 -2.01 -5.10 -5.63
CA TYR A 43 -1.03 -6.13 -5.27
C TYR A 43 -0.80 -6.21 -3.76
N ILE A 44 -0.89 -5.08 -3.05
CA ILE A 44 -0.84 -5.07 -1.59
C ILE A 44 -2.11 -5.72 -1.02
N HIS A 45 -3.27 -5.38 -1.57
CA HIS A 45 -4.57 -5.95 -1.18
C HIS A 45 -4.62 -7.47 -1.38
N ALA A 46 -4.10 -7.99 -2.49
CA ALA A 46 -4.06 -9.43 -2.78
C ALA A 46 -3.28 -10.24 -1.72
N ARG A 47 -2.39 -9.60 -0.98
CA ARG A 47 -1.56 -10.21 0.07
C ARG A 47 -2.02 -9.87 1.49
N SER A 48 -3.16 -9.21 1.62
CA SER A 48 -3.69 -8.74 2.90
C SER A 48 -3.85 -9.82 3.96
N THR A 49 -4.15 -11.07 3.58
CA THR A 49 -4.22 -12.21 4.51
C THR A 49 -2.87 -12.63 5.08
N GLU A 50 -1.76 -12.17 4.48
CA GLU A 50 -0.39 -12.42 4.93
C GLU A 50 0.15 -11.27 5.80
N LEU A 51 -0.61 -10.19 5.97
CA LEU A 51 -0.17 -8.96 6.60
C LEU A 51 -0.93 -8.74 7.91
N ASN A 52 -0.21 -8.34 8.96
CA ASN A 52 -0.80 -8.03 10.26
C ASN A 52 -0.64 -6.54 10.56
N ASN A 53 -1.74 -5.90 10.98
CA ASN A 53 -1.73 -4.51 11.49
C ASN A 53 -1.10 -3.50 10.53
N VAL A 54 -1.42 -3.58 9.23
CA VAL A 54 -1.00 -2.59 8.23
C VAL A 54 -2.10 -1.56 8.05
N VAL A 55 -1.77 -0.29 8.22
CA VAL A 55 -2.72 0.82 8.03
C VAL A 55 -2.33 1.57 6.77
N ILE A 56 -3.28 1.72 5.84
CA ILE A 56 -3.06 2.44 4.59
C ILE A 56 -4.07 3.58 4.47
N TYR A 57 -3.57 4.80 4.29
CA TYR A 57 -4.35 6.01 4.05
C TYR A 57 -4.30 6.38 2.57
N GLY A 58 -5.45 6.67 1.96
CA GLY A 58 -5.54 7.13 0.57
C GLY A 58 -6.94 7.63 0.23
N ASP A 59 -7.04 8.56 -0.72
CA ASP A 59 -8.30 9.25 -1.08
C ASP A 59 -9.31 8.35 -1.81
N LEU A 60 -8.85 7.34 -2.56
CA LEU A 60 -9.70 6.52 -3.46
C LEU A 60 -9.74 5.03 -3.11
N MET A 61 -9.51 4.68 -1.83
CA MET A 61 -9.89 3.36 -1.28
C MET A 61 -11.40 3.03 -1.45
N ARG A 62 -12.17 4.01 -1.95
CA ARG A 62 -13.63 4.10 -2.07
C ARG A 62 -14.26 3.11 -3.07
N ASP A 63 -13.52 2.59 -4.05
CA ASP A 63 -14.07 1.72 -5.11
C ASP A 63 -13.74 0.23 -4.93
N MET A 64 -13.04 -0.15 -3.87
CA MET A 64 -12.68 -1.54 -3.60
C MET A 64 -13.43 -2.03 -2.35
N ASN A 65 -14.61 -2.62 -2.56
CA ASN A 65 -15.55 -3.17 -1.56
C ASN A 65 -14.99 -4.22 -0.58
N ASN A 66 -13.66 -4.40 -0.50
CA ASN A 66 -13.00 -5.50 0.19
C ASN A 66 -11.78 -5.06 1.02
N TRP A 67 -11.58 -3.78 1.34
CA TRP A 67 -10.48 -3.34 2.24
C TRP A 67 -10.86 -3.42 3.73
N ASP A 68 -12.12 -3.69 4.04
CA ASP A 68 -12.68 -3.67 5.41
C ASP A 68 -12.03 -4.69 6.36
N HIS A 69 -11.32 -5.72 5.87
CA HIS A 69 -10.56 -6.65 6.72
C HIS A 69 -9.14 -6.17 7.05
N ILE A 70 -8.65 -5.14 6.36
CA ILE A 70 -7.34 -4.51 6.65
C ILE A 70 -7.54 -3.36 7.66
N SER A 71 -8.76 -2.80 7.75
CA SER A 71 -9.10 -1.81 8.75
C SER A 71 -9.39 -2.49 10.10
N LEU A 72 -8.36 -2.51 10.95
CA LEU A 72 -8.47 -2.61 12.41
C LEU A 72 -9.38 -3.75 12.90
N ASP A 73 -8.77 -4.88 13.26
CA ASP A 73 -9.26 -5.79 14.31
C ASP A 73 -9.32 -5.07 15.67
N ASN A 74 -10.07 -3.98 15.76
CA ASN A 74 -10.45 -3.32 16.99
C ASN A 74 -11.92 -2.96 16.89
N SER A 75 -12.76 -3.96 17.18
CA SER A 75 -14.18 -3.78 17.51
C SER A 75 -14.41 -2.81 18.68
N ASP A 76 -13.36 -2.35 19.37
CA ASP A 76 -13.43 -1.54 20.59
C ASP A 76 -13.29 -0.02 20.40
N ASN A 77 -13.09 0.50 19.18
CA ASN A 77 -12.79 1.94 18.98
C ASN A 77 -13.72 2.69 18.01
N ARG A 78 -15.02 2.36 18.02
CA ARG A 78 -16.05 3.22 17.40
C ARG A 78 -16.67 4.14 18.46
N HIS A 79 -16.05 5.30 18.68
CA HIS A 79 -16.63 6.46 19.37
C HIS A 79 -16.78 7.62 18.40
#